data_AF-A0AAV7JNU1-F1
#
_entry.id   AF-A0AAV7JNU1-F1
#
_cell.length_a   1.000
_cell.length_b   1.000
_cell.length_c   1.000
_cell.angle_alpha   90.00
_cell.angle_beta   90.00
_cell.angle_gamma   90.00
#
_symmetry.space_group_name_H-M   'P 1'
#
loop_
_entity.id
_entity.type
_entity.pdbx_description
1 polymer ?
#
loop_
_entity_poly.entity_id
_entity_poly.type
_entity_poly.pdbx_seq_one_letter_code
_entity_poly.pdbx_strand_id
1 'polypeptide(L)' 'MLKKGIYSGTENGEQVCLWRPNLMPPNSETYYGFSKFAMELNYLPEEIKEFLPLSDSRFRTDQRLLEDGYLP' A
#
# COMPACT_ATOMS: atom_id res chain seq x y z
N MET A 1 4.99 -14.61 8.97
CA MET A 1 3.90 -15.37 8.31
C MET A 1 4.28 -15.60 6.85
N LEU A 2 4.43 -16.85 6.42
CA LEU A 2 4.75 -17.19 5.03
C LEU A 2 3.51 -16.92 4.15
N LYS A 3 3.48 -15.79 3.43
CA LYS A 3 2.39 -15.51 2.47
C LYS A 3 2.62 -16.37 1.22
N LYS A 4 1.90 -17.49 1.14
CA LYS A 4 1.95 -18.43 0.00
C LYS A 4 1.45 -17.72 -1.28
N GLY A 5 2.21 -17.82 -2.37
CA GLY A 5 1.78 -17.39 -3.69
C GLY A 5 0.67 -18.29 -4.26
N ILE A 6 0.07 -17.87 -5.36
CA ILE A 6 -0.86 -18.65 -6.16
C ILE A 6 -0.07 -19.37 -7.24
N TYR A 7 -0.26 -20.68 -7.34
CA TYR A 7 0.40 -21.55 -8.30
C TYR A 7 -0.64 -22.35 -9.08
N SER A 8 -0.30 -22.68 -10.33
CA SER A 8 -1.10 -23.56 -11.18
C SER A 8 -0.26 -24.72 -11.67
N GLY A 9 -0.88 -25.91 -11.76
CA GLY A 9 -0.24 -27.10 -12.31
C GLY A 9 -0.25 -27.08 -13.84
N THR A 10 0.83 -27.55 -14.45
CA THR A 10 0.93 -27.78 -15.90
C THR A 10 0.60 -29.24 -16.23
N GLU A 11 0.38 -29.52 -17.51
CA GLU A 11 0.16 -30.88 -18.04
C GLU A 11 1.32 -31.87 -17.72
N ASN A 12 2.54 -31.35 -17.59
CA ASN A 12 3.74 -32.13 -17.24
C ASN A 12 3.92 -32.30 -15.72
N GLY A 13 2.99 -31.80 -14.90
CA GLY A 13 3.04 -31.90 -13.44
C GLY A 13 3.87 -30.80 -12.75
N GLU A 14 4.45 -29.86 -13.50
CA GLU A 14 5.18 -28.73 -12.93
C GLU A 14 4.23 -27.69 -12.32
N GLN A 15 4.68 -26.95 -11.30
CA GLN A 15 3.94 -25.84 -10.71
C GLN A 15 4.48 -24.50 -11.23
N VAL A 16 3.61 -23.69 -11.82
CA VAL A 16 3.94 -22.33 -12.28
C VAL A 16 3.37 -21.32 -11.29
N CYS A 17 4.21 -20.41 -10.80
CA CYS A 17 3.77 -19.30 -9.97
C CYS A 17 2.98 -18.30 -10.84
N LEU A 18 1.68 -18.16 -10.58
CA LEU A 18 0.82 -17.20 -11.27
C LEU A 18 0.90 -15.82 -10.62
N TRP A 19 0.96 -15.80 -9.29
CA TRP A 19 1.00 -14.57 -8.52
C TRP A 19 1.71 -14.80 -7.20
N ARG A 20 2.43 -13.78 -6.74
CA ARG A 20 2.98 -13.72 -5.39
C ARG A 20 2.81 -12.30 -4.86
N PRO A 21 2.61 -12.14 -3.55
CA PRO A 21 2.56 -10.81 -2.97
C PRO A 21 3.93 -10.13 -3.10
N ASN A 22 3.92 -8.80 -3.23
CA ASN A 22 5.13 -8.00 -3.12
C ASN A 22 5.71 -8.12 -1.70
N LEU A 23 7.03 -7.97 -1.61
CA LEU A 23 7.72 -7.89 -0.32
C LEU A 23 7.21 -6.68 0.46
N MET A 24 7.03 -6.87 1.76
CA MET A 24 6.70 -5.76 2.66
C MET A 24 7.91 -4.82 2.75
N PRO A 25 7.70 -3.49 2.77
CA PRO A 25 8.77 -2.54 3.04
C PRO A 25 9.47 -2.83 4.38
N PRO A 26 10.76 -2.46 4.51
CA PRO A 26 11.39 -2.38 5.82
C PRO A 26 10.55 -1.49 6.75
N ASN A 27 10.48 -1.86 8.03
CA ASN A 27 9.72 -1.14 9.06
C ASN A 27 8.21 -1.06 8.79
N SER A 28 7.62 -1.90 7.93
CA SER A 28 6.16 -1.90 7.72
C SER A 28 5.39 -2.01 9.04
N GLU A 29 5.94 -2.71 10.04
CA GLU A 29 5.34 -2.86 11.37
C GLU A 29 5.17 -1.53 12.13
N THR A 30 6.05 -0.54 11.91
CA THR A 30 5.91 0.80 12.50
C THR A 30 4.98 1.71 11.71
N TYR A 31 4.60 1.30 10.50
CA TYR A 31 3.68 2.00 9.60
C TYR A 31 2.42 1.15 9.36
N TYR A 32 1.79 0.72 10.45
CA TYR A 32 0.50 -0.01 10.46
C TYR A 32 0.48 -1.33 9.65
N GLY A 33 1.63 -1.92 9.37
CA GLY A 33 1.74 -3.11 8.53
C GLY A 33 1.45 -2.85 7.05
N PHE A 34 1.56 -1.60 6.58
CA PHE A 34 1.23 -1.24 5.21
C PHE A 34 2.23 -1.77 4.19
N SER A 35 1.68 -2.19 3.04
CA SER A 35 2.49 -2.48 1.85
C SER A 35 3.00 -1.16 1.24
N LYS A 36 4.01 -1.23 0.37
CA LYS A 36 4.49 -0.05 -0.35
C LYS A 36 3.34 0.69 -1.07
N PHE A 37 2.47 -0.08 -1.74
CA PHE A 37 1.29 0.46 -2.41
C PHE A 37 0.36 1.20 -1.46
N ALA A 38 0.07 0.62 -0.29
CA ALA A 38 -0.80 1.26 0.70
C ALA A 38 -0.18 2.53 1.29
N MET A 39 1.14 2.57 1.50
CA MET A 39 1.84 3.78 1.96
C MET A 39 1.73 4.94 0.94
N GLU A 40 1.64 4.64 -0.35
CA GLU A 40 1.57 5.64 -1.42
C GLU A 40 0.16 6.20 -1.64
N LEU A 41 -0.89 5.52 -1.16
CA LEU A 41 -2.30 5.91 -1.43
C LEU A 41 -2.65 7.32 -0.96
N ASN A 42 -2.11 7.76 0.19
CA ASN A 42 -2.40 9.08 0.76
C ASN A 42 -1.30 10.12 0.50
N TYR A 43 -0.32 9.80 -0.35
CA TYR A 43 0.69 10.77 -0.75
C TYR A 43 0.04 11.86 -1.63
N LEU A 44 0.32 13.12 -1.29
CA LEU A 44 -0.18 14.30 -2.02
C LEU A 44 1.00 15.10 -2.58
N PRO A 45 1.46 14.79 -3.81
CA PRO A 45 2.35 15.67 -4.57
C PRO A 45 1.70 17.04 -4.81
N GLU A 46 2.48 18.12 -4.72
CA GLU A 46 1.97 19.48 -4.92
C GLU A 46 1.51 19.68 -6.37
N GLU A 47 2.14 19.00 -7.33
CA GLU A 47 1.85 19.09 -8.76
C GLU A 47 0.45 18.59 -9.13
N ILE A 48 -0.14 17.69 -8.33
CA ILE A 48 -1.46 17.13 -8.62
C ILE A 48 -2.58 17.79 -7.84
N LYS A 49 -2.25 18.54 -6.78
CA LYS A 49 -3.18 19.12 -5.82
C LYS A 49 -4.25 20.00 -6.46
N GLU A 50 -3.86 20.82 -7.45
CA GLU A 50 -4.77 21.72 -8.16
C GLU A 50 -5.80 20.98 -9.03
N PHE A 51 -5.56 19.71 -9.35
CA PHE A 51 -6.45 18.89 -10.18
C PHE A 51 -7.41 18.02 -9.36
N LEU A 52 -7.29 18.03 -8.03
CA LEU A 52 -8.10 17.19 -7.16
C LEU A 52 -9.39 17.88 -6.73
N PRO A 53 -10.50 17.15 -6.63
CA PRO A 53 -11.70 17.68 -6.01
C PRO A 53 -11.45 17.93 -4.51
N LEU A 54 -12.14 18.92 -3.93
CA LEU A 54 -12.08 19.18 -2.49
C LEU A 54 -12.50 17.99 -1.62
N SER A 55 -13.25 17.04 -2.19
CA SER A 55 -13.69 15.81 -1.53
C SER A 55 -12.66 14.68 -1.57
N ASP A 56 -11.48 14.89 -2.16
CA ASP A 56 -10.42 13.87 -2.19
C ASP A 56 -9.94 13.55 -0.76
N SER A 57 -9.72 12.26 -0.46
CA SER A 57 -9.36 11.81 0.89
C SER A 57 -8.05 12.42 1.38
N ARG A 58 -7.13 12.80 0.49
CA ARG A 58 -5.83 13.39 0.85
C ARG A 58 -5.94 14.76 1.50
N PHE A 59 -7.10 15.42 1.38
CA PHE A 59 -7.38 16.71 2.02
C PHE A 59 -7.99 16.58 3.42
N ARG A 60 -8.20 15.36 3.93
CA ARG A 60 -8.72 15.14 5.29
C ARG A 60 -7.69 15.51 6.35
N THR A 61 -7.97 16.57 7.10
CA THR A 61 -7.07 17.11 8.13
C THR A 61 -6.77 16.12 9.25
N ASP A 62 -7.79 15.38 9.72
CA ASP A 62 -7.63 14.38 10.77
C ASP A 62 -6.65 13.26 10.38
N GLN A 63 -6.79 12.75 9.15
CA GLN A 63 -5.92 11.71 8.62
C GLN A 63 -4.49 12.22 8.40
N ARG A 64 -4.31 13.45 7.89
CA ARG A 64 -2.98 14.06 7.72
C ARG A 64 -2.27 14.25 9.06
N LEU A 65 -2.96 14.76 10.08
CA LEU A 65 -2.41 14.96 11.42
C LEU A 65 -1.93 13.63 12.04
N LEU A 66 -2.71 12.55 11.87
CA LEU A 66 -2.30 11.21 12.29
C LEU A 66 -1.02 10.74 11.58
N GLU A 67 -0.96 10.88 10.25
CA GLU A 67 0.21 10.48 9.45
C GLU A 67 1.47 11.25 9.82
N ASP A 68 1.34 12.54 10.14
CA ASP A 68 2.44 13.41 10.54
C ASP A 68 2.84 13.22 12.03
N GLY A 69 2.13 12.36 12.77
CA GLY A 69 2.38 12.08 14.18
C GLY A 69 1.87 13.16 15.14
N TYR A 70 1.08 14.11 14.65
CA TYR A 70 0.41 15.13 15.46
C TYR A 70 -0.91 14.59 16.01
N LEU A 71 -0.80 13.67 16.96
CA LEU A 71 -1.94 13.27 17.78
C LEU A 71 -2.26 14.40 18.78
N PRO A 72 -3.54 14.75 18.98
CA PRO A 72 -3.95 15.59 20.10
C PRO A 72 -3.69 14.92 21.47
#